data_AF-A0A318HX55-F1
#
_entry.id   AF-A0A318HX55-F1
#
_cell.length_a   1.000
_cell.length_b   1.000
_cell.length_c   1.000
_cell.angle_alpha   90.00
_cell.angle_beta   90.00
_cell.angle_gamma   90.00
#
_symmetry.space_group_name_H-M   'P 1'
#
loop_
_entity.id
_entity.type
_entity.pdbx_description
1 polymer ?
#
loop_
_entity_poly.entity_id
_entity_poly.type
_entity_poly.pdbx_seq_one_letter_code
_entity_poly.pdbx_strand_id
1 'polypeptide(L)'
;MKNIAIIIFTLLSLGVSAQKNIYTSEKFDELSQDHNNLAIIPFLTNLELKDEISSKELKDLEQKEGYAVQDALETYFSKRKKKKKFSVEFQNIKNTNAILKQNGISYDNIDVYSVKELAQILGVNGIISGTLDLNVLLSKGVPTEFSLLDYINGDSNYGRIGVKISDGITGKLLWKYEKQINKKSGKNTTDLIDLMMKLASRKFPYDRERPRDRKKS
;
A
#
# COMPACT_ATOMS: atom_id res chain seq x y z
N MET A 1 10.25 2.14 -52.31
CA MET A 1 10.50 1.27 -51.13
C MET A 1 11.18 1.98 -49.96
N LYS A 2 12.18 2.85 -50.18
CA LYS A 2 12.82 3.65 -49.08
C LYS A 2 11.84 4.49 -48.25
N ASN A 3 10.82 5.08 -48.89
CA ASN A 3 9.88 5.98 -48.20
C ASN A 3 8.88 5.26 -47.29
N ILE A 4 8.61 3.96 -47.53
CA ILE A 4 7.72 3.14 -46.69
C ILE A 4 8.43 2.72 -45.40
N ALA A 5 9.73 2.41 -45.49
CA ALA A 5 10.54 2.05 -44.31
C ALA A 5 10.67 3.22 -43.32
N ILE A 6 10.73 4.46 -43.82
CA ILE A 6 10.82 5.67 -42.98
C ILE A 6 9.52 5.89 -42.21
N ILE A 7 8.35 5.67 -42.83
CA ILE A 7 7.03 5.82 -42.20
C ILE A 7 6.80 4.76 -41.11
N ILE A 8 7.28 3.53 -41.31
CA ILE A 8 7.20 2.47 -40.30
C ILE A 8 8.12 2.79 -39.10
N PHE A 9 9.27 3.42 -39.33
CA PHE A 9 10.19 3.79 -38.25
C PHE A 9 9.68 4.98 -37.41
N THR A 10 8.95 5.93 -37.99
CA THR A 10 8.33 7.04 -37.25
C THR A 10 7.05 6.66 -36.49
N LEU A 11 6.34 5.59 -36.87
CA LEU A 11 5.19 5.12 -36.09
C LEU A 11 5.59 4.36 -34.80
N LEU A 12 6.80 3.79 -34.76
CA LEU A 12 7.29 3.05 -33.58
C LEU A 12 7.72 3.96 -32.41
N SER A 13 7.86 5.27 -32.61
CA SER A 13 8.28 6.23 -31.58
C SER A 13 7.12 6.90 -30.86
N LEU A 14 5.87 6.53 -31.14
CA LEU A 14 4.72 6.92 -30.31
C LEU A 14 4.84 6.21 -28.95
N GLY A 15 5.43 6.95 -28.02
CA GLY A 15 5.87 6.48 -26.72
C GLY A 15 4.81 5.69 -25.99
N VAL A 16 5.19 4.50 -25.54
CA VAL A 16 4.52 3.78 -24.47
C VAL A 16 4.53 4.70 -23.25
N SER A 17 3.47 5.47 -23.05
CA SER A 17 3.24 6.18 -21.80
C SER A 17 2.99 5.11 -20.74
N ALA A 18 4.07 4.67 -20.08
CA ALA A 18 3.97 3.84 -18.90
C ALA A 18 3.23 4.69 -17.84
N GLN A 19 1.98 4.32 -17.58
CA GLN A 19 1.11 4.96 -16.59
C GLN A 19 1.92 5.15 -15.30
N LYS A 20 2.15 6.41 -14.91
CA LYS A 20 2.90 6.77 -13.68
C LYS A 20 2.03 6.45 -12.47
N ASN A 21 1.92 5.16 -12.15
CA ASN A 21 1.15 4.70 -11.01
C ASN A 21 1.78 5.09 -9.67
N ILE A 22 3.02 5.60 -9.70
CA ILE A 22 3.77 6.06 -8.54
C ILE A 22 3.93 7.58 -8.60
N TYR A 23 3.49 8.23 -7.54
CA TYR A 23 3.73 9.64 -7.25
C TYR A 23 4.76 9.75 -6.11
N THR A 24 5.68 10.71 -6.25
CA THR A 24 6.59 11.14 -5.18
C THR A 24 6.55 12.66 -5.13
N SER A 25 6.39 13.23 -3.94
CA SER A 25 6.43 14.68 -3.73
C SER A 25 7.80 15.24 -4.07
N GLU A 26 7.85 16.42 -4.70
CA GLU A 26 9.09 17.17 -4.94
C GLU A 26 9.75 17.61 -3.64
N LYS A 27 8.96 17.78 -2.57
CA LYS A 27 9.44 18.13 -1.22
C LYS A 27 9.76 16.91 -0.36
N PHE A 28 9.87 15.72 -0.96
CA PHE A 28 10.12 14.49 -0.20
C PHE A 28 11.39 14.59 0.65
N ASP A 29 12.51 15.02 0.07
CA ASP A 29 13.78 15.07 0.79
C ASP A 29 13.77 16.10 1.93
N GLU A 30 13.10 17.23 1.74
CA GLU A 30 12.91 18.28 2.76
C GLU A 30 12.05 17.78 3.92
N LEU A 31 10.86 17.24 3.61
CA LEU A 31 9.89 16.84 4.62
C LEU A 31 10.28 15.56 5.35
N SER A 32 11.01 14.65 4.70
CA SER A 32 11.38 13.35 5.26
C SER A 32 12.78 13.30 5.90
N GLN A 33 13.52 14.41 5.90
CA GLN A 33 14.93 14.46 6.32
C GLN A 33 15.16 13.81 7.70
N ASP A 34 14.26 14.10 8.64
CA ASP A 34 14.36 13.69 10.03
C ASP A 34 13.42 12.52 10.38
N HIS A 35 12.77 11.90 9.39
CA HIS A 35 11.93 10.72 9.61
C HIS A 35 12.79 9.56 10.09
N ASN A 36 12.49 8.98 11.25
CA ASN A 36 13.16 7.80 11.76
C ASN A 36 12.22 6.60 11.90
N ASN A 37 10.93 6.84 12.09
CA ASN A 37 9.94 5.77 12.30
C ASN A 37 8.62 6.09 11.59
N LEU A 38 8.04 5.09 10.92
CA LEU A 38 6.74 5.17 10.27
C LEU A 38 5.77 4.14 10.88
N ALA A 39 4.50 4.50 11.03
CA ALA A 39 3.46 3.53 11.38
C ALA A 39 2.67 3.10 10.15
N ILE A 40 2.27 1.83 10.10
CA ILE A 40 1.29 1.32 9.13
C ILE A 40 -0.03 1.22 9.87
N ILE A 41 -1.05 1.92 9.41
CA ILE A 41 -2.41 1.82 9.97
C ILE A 41 -3.27 0.83 9.15
N PRO A 42 -4.38 0.32 9.69
CA PRO A 42 -5.32 -0.51 8.93
C PRO A 42 -5.78 0.21 7.65
N PHE A 43 -5.88 -0.53 6.56
CA PHE A 43 -6.30 0.02 5.27
C PHE A 43 -7.82 0.14 5.22
N LEU A 44 -8.32 1.24 4.65
CA LEU A 44 -9.76 1.41 4.44
C LEU A 44 -10.18 0.53 3.26
N THR A 45 -11.09 -0.39 3.51
CA THR A 45 -11.52 -1.38 2.54
C THR A 45 -12.97 -1.14 2.17
N ASN A 46 -13.26 -1.26 0.89
CA ASN A 46 -14.61 -1.30 0.34
C ASN A 46 -14.80 -2.64 -0.38
N LEU A 47 -15.82 -3.39 0.02
CA LEU A 47 -16.14 -4.70 -0.56
C LEU A 47 -17.43 -4.64 -1.39
N GLU A 48 -17.31 -4.90 -2.69
CA GLU A 48 -18.42 -5.01 -3.63
C GLU A 48 -18.62 -6.49 -4.02
N LEU A 49 -19.07 -7.30 -3.06
CA LEU A 49 -19.32 -8.72 -3.26
C LEU A 49 -20.63 -8.94 -4.02
N LYS A 50 -20.69 -10.00 -4.84
CA LYS A 50 -21.88 -10.33 -5.65
C LYS A 50 -23.02 -10.92 -4.81
N ASP A 51 -22.70 -11.50 -3.67
CA ASP A 51 -23.65 -12.20 -2.80
C ASP A 51 -24.34 -11.23 -1.84
N GLU A 52 -25.60 -11.54 -1.50
CA GLU A 52 -26.36 -10.78 -0.51
C GLU A 52 -25.83 -11.06 0.90
N ILE A 53 -24.92 -10.19 1.37
CA ILE A 53 -24.32 -10.24 2.71
C ILE A 53 -24.93 -9.15 3.58
N SER A 54 -25.13 -9.43 4.87
CA SER A 54 -25.63 -8.41 5.81
C SER A 54 -24.64 -7.26 5.95
N SER A 55 -25.13 -6.03 6.15
CA SER A 55 -24.24 -4.86 6.27
C SER A 55 -23.26 -4.96 7.44
N LYS A 56 -23.61 -5.68 8.51
CA LYS A 56 -22.71 -5.92 9.64
C LYS A 56 -21.57 -6.86 9.25
N GLU A 57 -21.91 -7.96 8.60
CA GLU A 57 -20.94 -8.94 8.13
C GLU A 57 -20.01 -8.32 7.09
N LEU A 58 -20.54 -7.52 6.15
CA LEU A 58 -19.72 -6.81 5.17
C LEU A 58 -18.65 -5.92 5.83
N LYS A 59 -19.03 -5.16 6.86
CA LYS A 59 -18.08 -4.33 7.63
C LYS A 59 -17.02 -5.16 8.34
N ASP A 60 -17.42 -6.28 8.94
CA ASP A 60 -16.48 -7.19 9.60
C ASP A 60 -15.46 -7.77 8.58
N LEU A 61 -15.90 -8.02 7.35
CA LEU A 61 -15.03 -8.48 6.25
C LEU A 61 -14.09 -7.38 5.74
N GLU A 62 -14.60 -6.17 5.51
CA GLU A 62 -13.81 -4.99 5.12
C GLU A 62 -12.69 -4.72 6.14
N GLN A 63 -13.05 -4.73 7.42
CA GLN A 63 -12.10 -4.58 8.51
C GLN A 63 -11.01 -5.65 8.46
N LYS A 64 -11.39 -6.94 8.32
CA LYS A 64 -10.42 -8.05 8.25
C LYS A 64 -9.45 -7.89 7.08
N GLU A 65 -9.94 -7.54 5.89
CA GLU A 65 -9.08 -7.28 4.72
C GLU A 65 -8.15 -6.09 4.95
N GLY A 66 -8.63 -5.04 5.60
CA GLY A 66 -7.84 -3.86 5.95
C GLY A 66 -6.66 -4.18 6.87
N TYR A 67 -6.89 -5.03 7.89
CA TYR A 67 -5.85 -5.56 8.76
C TYR A 67 -4.93 -6.56 8.04
N ALA A 68 -5.45 -7.37 7.13
CA ALA A 68 -4.64 -8.30 6.35
C ALA A 68 -3.61 -7.58 5.46
N VAL A 69 -3.98 -6.43 4.88
CA VAL A 69 -3.02 -5.58 4.14
C VAL A 69 -1.94 -5.00 5.07
N GLN A 70 -2.34 -4.52 6.25
CA GLN A 70 -1.42 -4.00 7.26
C GLN A 70 -0.35 -5.05 7.64
N ASP A 71 -0.79 -6.28 7.95
CA ASP A 71 0.08 -7.42 8.26
C ASP A 71 1.00 -7.82 7.09
N ALA A 72 0.45 -7.86 5.88
CA ALA A 72 1.22 -8.18 4.69
C ALA A 72 2.32 -7.14 4.40
N LEU A 73 2.04 -5.84 4.65
CA LEU A 73 3.04 -4.78 4.53
C LEU A 73 4.13 -4.88 5.60
N GLU A 74 3.79 -5.11 6.88
CA GLU A 74 4.78 -5.32 7.94
C GLU A 74 5.68 -6.52 7.62
N THR A 75 5.08 -7.62 7.16
CA THR A 75 5.79 -8.82 6.72
C THR A 75 6.74 -8.52 5.56
N TYR A 76 6.28 -7.75 4.56
CA TYR A 76 7.10 -7.34 3.43
C TYR A 76 8.31 -6.52 3.88
N PHE A 77 8.09 -5.46 4.68
CA PHE A 77 9.16 -4.60 5.16
C PHE A 77 10.14 -5.37 6.04
N SER A 78 9.66 -6.26 6.91
CA SER A 78 10.51 -7.13 7.73
C SER A 78 11.40 -8.04 6.90
N LYS A 79 10.86 -8.66 5.84
CA LYS A 79 11.63 -9.49 4.90
C LYS A 79 12.64 -8.66 4.10
N ARG A 80 12.24 -7.45 3.67
CA ARG A 80 13.10 -6.55 2.88
C ARG A 80 14.26 -6.00 3.72
N LYS A 81 14.01 -5.66 4.99
CA LYS A 81 15.01 -5.15 5.95
C LYS A 81 16.19 -6.12 6.13
N LYS A 82 15.93 -7.44 6.07
CA LYS A 82 16.99 -8.47 6.12
C LYS A 82 17.94 -8.44 4.92
N LYS A 83 17.49 -7.89 3.78
CA LYS A 83 18.25 -7.86 2.52
C LYS A 83 18.83 -6.48 2.19
N LYS A 84 18.23 -5.41 2.72
CA LYS A 84 18.61 -4.01 2.49
C LYS A 84 18.28 -3.16 3.71
N LYS A 85 19.06 -2.10 3.94
CA LYS A 85 18.73 -1.12 4.98
C LYS A 85 17.77 -0.06 4.46
N PHE A 86 16.67 0.12 5.17
CA PHE A 86 15.79 1.28 5.00
C PHE A 86 16.39 2.49 5.73
N SER A 87 16.06 3.70 5.29
CA SER A 87 16.41 4.94 6.02
C SER A 87 15.54 5.18 7.27
N VAL A 88 14.54 4.33 7.50
CA VAL A 88 13.56 4.43 8.57
C VAL A 88 13.26 3.06 9.15
N GLU A 89 12.78 3.06 10.39
CA GLU A 89 12.15 1.92 11.03
C GLU A 89 10.63 1.94 10.82
N PHE A 90 10.02 0.78 11.03
CA PHE A 90 8.57 0.64 10.98
C PHE A 90 8.07 0.22 12.36
N GLN A 91 7.11 0.97 12.89
CA GLN A 91 6.45 0.65 14.15
C GLN A 91 5.74 -0.71 14.01
N ASN A 92 5.90 -1.57 15.02
CA ASN A 92 5.21 -2.85 15.04
C ASN A 92 3.69 -2.66 15.03
N ILE A 93 2.99 -3.39 14.15
CA ILE A 93 1.54 -3.18 13.94
C ILE A 93 0.70 -3.52 15.17
N LYS A 94 1.15 -4.44 16.04
CA LYS A 94 0.43 -4.72 17.30
C LYS A 94 0.50 -3.51 18.23
N ASN A 95 1.64 -2.84 18.30
CA ASN A 95 1.78 -1.59 19.05
C ASN A 95 0.95 -0.48 18.42
N THR A 96 0.99 -0.32 17.09
CA THR A 96 0.15 0.66 16.37
C THR A 96 -1.33 0.46 16.73
N ASN A 97 -1.84 -0.77 16.58
CA ASN A 97 -3.24 -1.09 16.82
C ASN A 97 -3.62 -0.95 18.30
N ALA A 98 -2.70 -1.28 19.23
CA ALA A 98 -2.91 -1.05 20.66
C ALA A 98 -3.01 0.44 21.00
N ILE A 99 -2.11 1.28 20.47
CA ILE A 99 -2.11 2.72 20.69
C ILE A 99 -3.39 3.35 20.12
N LEU A 100 -3.79 3.00 18.89
CA LEU A 100 -5.05 3.46 18.29
C LEU A 100 -6.23 3.12 19.19
N LYS A 101 -6.34 1.85 19.62
CA LYS A 101 -7.43 1.39 20.49
C LYS A 101 -7.45 2.08 21.85
N GLN A 102 -6.28 2.32 22.46
CA GLN A 102 -6.17 3.04 23.74
C GLN A 102 -6.65 4.50 23.64
N ASN A 103 -6.60 5.09 22.44
CA ASN A 103 -7.06 6.44 22.17
C ASN A 103 -8.48 6.49 21.59
N GLY A 104 -9.25 5.39 21.67
CA GLY A 104 -10.62 5.33 21.16
C GLY A 104 -10.72 5.35 19.63
N ILE A 105 -9.62 5.07 18.94
CA ILE A 105 -9.57 4.99 17.47
C ILE A 105 -9.83 3.54 17.07
N SER A 106 -10.92 3.33 16.34
CA SER A 106 -11.33 2.05 15.77
C SER A 106 -11.22 2.10 14.24
N TYR A 107 -11.52 0.98 13.59
CA TYR A 107 -11.57 0.92 12.14
C TYR A 107 -12.62 1.87 11.56
N ASP A 108 -13.78 2.00 12.23
CA ASP A 108 -14.92 2.79 11.76
C ASP A 108 -14.73 4.31 11.87
N ASN A 109 -13.73 4.80 12.62
CA ASN A 109 -13.54 6.23 12.86
C ASN A 109 -12.12 6.73 12.55
N ILE A 110 -11.22 5.87 12.07
CA ILE A 110 -9.82 6.23 11.84
C ILE A 110 -9.66 7.31 10.75
N ASP A 111 -10.62 7.39 9.82
CA ASP A 111 -10.67 8.35 8.73
C ASP A 111 -11.13 9.76 9.15
N VAL A 112 -11.72 9.87 10.35
CA VAL A 112 -12.08 11.17 10.96
C VAL A 112 -10.83 11.95 11.40
N TYR A 113 -9.73 11.25 11.71
CA TYR A 113 -8.49 11.86 12.18
C TYR A 113 -7.60 12.26 11.01
N SER A 114 -7.00 13.44 11.12
CA SER A 114 -5.96 13.86 10.18
C SER A 114 -4.69 13.01 10.33
N VAL A 115 -3.88 12.96 9.28
CA VAL A 115 -2.56 12.32 9.31
C VAL A 115 -1.70 12.86 10.45
N LYS A 116 -1.79 14.16 10.73
CA LYS A 116 -1.01 14.82 11.78
C LYS A 116 -1.41 14.30 13.16
N GLU A 117 -2.71 14.22 13.43
CA GLU A 117 -3.24 13.70 14.69
C GLU A 117 -2.86 12.24 14.87
N LEU A 118 -3.04 11.41 13.84
CA LEU A 118 -2.65 10.00 13.88
C LEU A 118 -1.15 9.83 14.13
N ALA A 119 -0.30 10.60 13.45
CA ALA A 119 1.15 10.54 13.64
C ALA A 119 1.57 10.97 15.05
N GLN A 120 0.94 12.01 15.59
CA GLN A 120 1.19 12.48 16.95
C GLN A 120 0.78 11.44 17.99
N ILE A 121 -0.43 10.87 17.85
CA ILE A 121 -0.95 9.82 18.75
C ILE A 121 -0.05 8.58 18.71
N LEU A 122 0.39 8.19 17.52
CA LEU A 122 1.25 7.01 17.32
C LEU A 122 2.72 7.25 17.66
N GLY A 123 3.14 8.50 17.85
CA GLY A 123 4.53 8.86 18.12
C GLY A 123 5.48 8.54 16.95
N VAL A 124 5.04 8.80 15.72
CA VAL A 124 5.81 8.48 14.49
C VAL A 124 5.98 9.70 13.60
N ASN A 125 6.96 9.64 12.68
CA ASN A 125 7.24 10.73 11.75
C ASN A 125 6.43 10.65 10.46
N GLY A 126 5.82 9.50 10.16
CA GLY A 126 4.98 9.36 8.98
C GLY A 126 4.02 8.20 9.09
N ILE A 127 2.96 8.26 8.30
CA ILE A 127 1.90 7.26 8.26
C ILE A 127 1.86 6.61 6.89
N ILE A 128 1.93 5.28 6.91
CA ILE A 128 1.61 4.40 5.78
C ILE A 128 0.15 4.01 5.93
N SER A 129 -0.65 4.37 4.93
CA SER A 129 -2.10 4.14 4.89
C SER A 129 -2.53 3.88 3.45
N GLY A 130 -3.82 3.64 3.24
CA GLY A 130 -4.29 3.38 1.90
C GLY A 130 -5.74 2.94 1.82
N THR A 131 -6.15 2.62 0.60
CA THR A 131 -7.47 2.10 0.29
C THR A 131 -7.35 0.77 -0.43
N LEU A 132 -8.35 -0.08 -0.24
CA LEU A 132 -8.50 -1.38 -0.88
C LEU A 132 -9.94 -1.53 -1.36
N ASP A 133 -10.15 -1.45 -2.66
CA ASP A 133 -11.44 -1.74 -3.28
C ASP A 133 -11.37 -3.15 -3.85
N LEU A 134 -12.30 -4.03 -3.48
CA LEU A 134 -12.33 -5.40 -3.94
C LEU A 134 -13.75 -5.86 -4.25
N ASN A 135 -13.88 -6.74 -5.25
CA ASN A 135 -15.10 -7.49 -5.52
C ASN A 135 -14.98 -8.99 -5.17
N VAL A 136 -13.90 -9.34 -4.46
CA VAL A 136 -13.51 -10.69 -4.04
C VAL A 136 -12.77 -10.64 -2.72
N LEU A 137 -12.85 -11.71 -1.92
CA LEU A 137 -12.06 -11.83 -0.69
C LEU A 137 -10.67 -12.40 -1.00
N LEU A 138 -9.62 -11.81 -0.41
CA LEU A 138 -8.21 -12.18 -0.67
C LEU A 138 -7.51 -12.73 0.57
N SER A 139 -7.98 -12.36 1.76
CA SER A 139 -7.39 -12.76 3.02
C SER A 139 -7.74 -14.21 3.38
N LYS A 140 -6.73 -14.96 3.81
CA LYS A 140 -6.91 -16.35 4.26
C LYS A 140 -7.54 -16.34 5.65
N GLY A 141 -8.63 -17.08 5.85
CA GLY A 141 -9.27 -17.22 7.16
C GLY A 141 -10.50 -16.33 7.38
N VAL A 142 -10.96 -15.64 6.34
CA VAL A 142 -12.32 -15.12 6.29
C VAL A 142 -13.28 -16.30 6.04
N PRO A 143 -14.25 -16.56 6.94
CA PRO A 143 -15.21 -17.65 6.76
C PRO A 143 -16.23 -17.26 5.70
N THR A 144 -15.97 -17.63 4.44
CA THR A 144 -16.93 -17.52 3.35
C THR A 144 -16.81 -18.74 2.45
N GLU A 145 -17.93 -19.20 1.91
CA GLU A 145 -17.97 -20.22 0.85
C GLU A 145 -17.17 -19.78 -0.40
N PHE A 146 -16.97 -18.47 -0.54
CA PHE A 146 -16.12 -17.82 -1.53
C PHE A 146 -14.63 -18.07 -1.24
N SER A 147 -14.09 -19.09 -1.91
CA SER A 147 -12.71 -19.56 -1.76
C SER A 147 -11.83 -18.97 -2.86
N LEU A 148 -10.51 -19.05 -2.65
CA LEU A 148 -9.43 -18.86 -3.65
C LEU A 148 -9.73 -19.42 -5.06
N LEU A 149 -10.63 -20.43 -5.13
CA LEU A 149 -11.16 -21.04 -6.35
C LEU A 149 -11.92 -20.05 -7.25
N ASP A 150 -12.76 -19.18 -6.68
CA ASP A 150 -13.50 -18.18 -7.44
C ASP A 150 -12.59 -17.04 -7.91
N TYR A 151 -11.53 -16.74 -7.16
CA TYR A 151 -10.47 -15.84 -7.62
C TYR A 151 -9.70 -16.36 -8.84
N ILE A 152 -9.64 -17.68 -9.05
CA ILE A 152 -8.99 -18.27 -10.24
C ILE A 152 -9.97 -18.28 -11.43
N ASN A 153 -11.24 -18.58 -11.16
CA ASN A 153 -12.30 -18.74 -12.17
C ASN A 153 -13.02 -17.43 -12.56
N GLY A 154 -12.91 -16.38 -11.75
CA GLY A 154 -13.67 -15.14 -11.85
C GLY A 154 -13.15 -14.12 -12.88
N ASP A 155 -13.62 -12.87 -12.73
CA ASP A 155 -13.38 -11.74 -13.63
C ASP A 155 -11.88 -11.40 -13.81
N SER A 156 -11.54 -10.64 -14.85
CA SER A 156 -10.14 -10.22 -15.06
C SER A 156 -9.70 -9.07 -14.13
N ASN A 157 -10.66 -8.37 -13.53
CA ASN A 157 -10.47 -7.23 -12.65
C ASN A 157 -11.09 -7.49 -11.27
N TYR A 158 -10.26 -7.46 -10.24
CA TYR A 158 -10.66 -7.76 -8.88
C TYR A 158 -10.74 -6.54 -7.96
N GLY A 159 -10.41 -5.36 -8.49
CA GLY A 159 -10.44 -4.11 -7.76
C GLY A 159 -9.12 -3.35 -7.81
N ARG A 160 -8.84 -2.54 -6.78
CA ARG A 160 -7.70 -1.62 -6.74
C ARG A 160 -7.16 -1.50 -5.32
N ILE A 161 -5.85 -1.42 -5.22
CA ILE A 161 -5.17 -1.05 -3.98
C ILE A 161 -4.39 0.25 -4.19
N GLY A 162 -4.49 1.15 -3.23
CA GLY A 162 -3.67 2.36 -3.14
C GLY A 162 -2.89 2.37 -1.83
N VAL A 163 -1.57 2.48 -1.88
CA VAL A 163 -0.71 2.69 -0.72
C VAL A 163 -0.16 4.11 -0.76
N LYS A 164 -0.26 4.84 0.34
CA LYS A 164 0.27 6.19 0.49
C LYS A 164 1.15 6.30 1.73
N ILE A 165 2.16 7.16 1.64
CA ILE A 165 2.99 7.60 2.76
C ILE A 165 2.79 9.09 2.90
N SER A 166 2.47 9.53 4.11
CA SER A 166 2.28 10.95 4.43
C SER A 166 3.19 11.36 5.57
N ASP A 167 3.67 12.59 5.54
CA ASP A 167 4.45 13.21 6.60
C ASP A 167 3.57 13.45 7.84
N GLY A 168 4.07 13.07 9.00
CA GLY A 168 3.37 13.21 10.28
C GLY A 168 3.35 14.63 10.81
N ILE A 169 4.31 15.49 10.44
CA ILE A 169 4.37 16.87 10.93
C ILE A 169 3.41 17.77 10.14
N THR A 170 3.49 17.70 8.81
CA THR A 170 2.71 18.58 7.92
C THR A 170 1.43 17.94 7.41
N GLY A 171 1.28 16.61 7.51
CA GLY A 171 0.17 15.86 6.92
C GLY A 171 0.25 15.70 5.40
N LYS A 172 1.32 16.20 4.76
CA LYS A 172 1.45 16.21 3.31
C LYS A 172 1.73 14.81 2.76
N LEU A 173 1.15 14.52 1.60
CA LEU A 173 1.44 13.31 0.85
C LEU A 173 2.90 13.33 0.36
N LEU A 174 3.66 12.31 0.74
CA LEU A 174 5.06 12.14 0.35
C LEU A 174 5.20 11.19 -0.84
N TRP A 175 4.43 10.11 -0.84
CA TRP A 175 4.51 9.06 -1.84
C TRP A 175 3.18 8.34 -1.96
N LYS A 176 2.82 7.94 -3.18
CA LYS A 176 1.61 7.15 -3.44
C LYS A 176 1.87 6.15 -4.54
N TYR A 177 1.36 4.93 -4.38
CA TYR A 177 1.33 3.92 -5.42
C TYR A 177 -0.05 3.29 -5.51
N GLU A 178 -0.62 3.29 -6.71
CA GLU A 178 -1.86 2.58 -7.00
C GLU A 178 -1.64 1.41 -7.94
N LYS A 179 -2.38 0.34 -7.72
CA LYS A 179 -2.34 -0.81 -8.61
C LYS A 179 -3.71 -1.46 -8.71
N GLN A 180 -4.13 -1.71 -9.95
CA GLN A 180 -5.26 -2.58 -10.23
C GLN A 180 -4.91 -4.04 -9.86
N ILE A 181 -5.85 -4.69 -9.20
CA ILE A 181 -5.79 -6.10 -8.77
C ILE A 181 -6.42 -6.95 -9.87
N ASN A 182 -5.69 -7.95 -10.33
CA ASN A 182 -6.13 -8.88 -11.36
C ASN A 182 -5.52 -10.27 -11.11
N LYS A 183 -5.84 -11.26 -11.95
CA LYS A 183 -5.34 -12.65 -11.82
C LYS A 183 -3.82 -12.77 -11.67
N LYS A 184 -3.04 -11.79 -12.17
CA LYS A 184 -1.57 -11.79 -12.09
C LYS A 184 -1.04 -11.12 -10.82
N SER A 185 -1.90 -10.51 -10.01
CA SER A 185 -1.49 -9.76 -8.83
C SER A 185 -1.01 -10.63 -7.67
N GLY A 186 -1.35 -11.92 -7.65
CA GLY A 186 -1.06 -12.83 -6.53
C GLY A 186 -2.30 -13.64 -6.19
N LYS A 187 -2.17 -14.67 -5.35
CA LYS A 187 -3.31 -15.53 -4.98
C LYS A 187 -4.02 -15.10 -3.69
N ASN A 188 -3.36 -14.29 -2.87
CA ASN A 188 -3.85 -13.82 -1.57
C ASN A 188 -3.26 -12.44 -1.26
N THR A 189 -3.71 -11.81 -0.17
CA THR A 189 -3.26 -10.48 0.25
C THR A 189 -1.74 -10.37 0.40
N THR A 190 -1.06 -11.39 0.96
CA THR A 190 0.40 -11.37 1.11
C THR A 190 1.12 -11.38 -0.24
N ASP A 191 0.69 -12.22 -1.17
CA ASP A 191 1.27 -12.29 -2.52
C ASP A 191 1.02 -10.99 -3.31
N LEU A 192 -0.19 -10.42 -3.16
CA LEU A 192 -0.56 -9.13 -3.74
C LEU A 192 0.39 -8.03 -3.28
N ILE A 193 0.56 -7.87 -1.97
CA ILE A 193 1.42 -6.84 -1.40
C ILE A 193 2.88 -7.08 -1.78
N ASP A 194 3.37 -8.32 -1.73
CA ASP A 194 4.76 -8.62 -2.08
C ASP A 194 5.06 -8.29 -3.54
N LEU A 195 4.18 -8.68 -4.48
CA LEU A 195 4.34 -8.33 -5.89
C LEU A 195 4.25 -6.82 -6.13
N MET A 196 3.22 -6.18 -5.57
CA MET A 196 3.00 -4.74 -5.66
C MET A 196 4.24 -3.98 -5.17
N MET A 197 4.71 -4.29 -3.96
CA MET A 197 5.85 -3.60 -3.36
C MET A 197 7.17 -3.95 -4.05
N LYS A 198 7.35 -5.16 -4.59
CA LYS A 198 8.51 -5.48 -5.45
C LYS A 198 8.57 -4.57 -6.68
N LEU A 199 7.45 -4.34 -7.35
CA LEU A 199 7.36 -3.44 -8.50
C LEU A 199 7.63 -1.98 -8.09
N ALA A 200 7.13 -1.57 -6.93
CA ALA A 200 7.35 -0.24 -6.37
C ALA A 200 8.77 -0.02 -5.82
N SER A 201 9.46 -1.09 -5.41
CA SER A 201 10.69 -1.01 -4.60
C SER A 201 11.79 -0.15 -5.22
N ARG A 202 11.92 -0.13 -6.55
CA ARG A 202 12.91 0.71 -7.25
C ARG A 202 12.68 2.21 -7.06
N LYS A 203 11.44 2.60 -6.75
CA LYS A 203 10.99 3.98 -6.53
C LYS A 203 10.45 4.18 -5.10
N PHE A 204 10.63 3.20 -4.21
CA PHE A 204 10.25 3.34 -2.81
C PHE A 204 11.23 4.29 -2.14
N PRO A 205 10.77 5.43 -1.61
CA PRO A 205 11.66 6.55 -1.33
C PRO A 205 12.50 6.32 -0.06
N TYR A 206 12.18 5.32 0.75
CA TYR A 206 12.94 4.90 1.92
C TYR A 206 13.85 3.67 1.70
N ASP A 207 13.95 3.08 0.48
CA ASP A 207 14.79 1.88 0.17
C ASP A 207 16.30 2.18 0.05
N ARG A 208 16.76 3.35 0.52
CA ARG A 208 18.17 3.77 0.46
C ARG A 208 18.63 4.25 1.83
N GLU A 209 19.85 3.86 2.23
CA GLU A 209 20.54 4.49 3.36
C GLU A 209 20.69 6.00 3.10
N ARG A 210 20.49 6.81 4.15
CA ARG A 210 20.56 8.27 4.03
C ARG A 210 21.97 8.67 3.59
N PRO A 211 22.13 9.73 2.78
CA PRO A 211 23.45 10.20 2.36
C PRO A 211 24.41 10.47 3.54
N ARG A 212 23.89 10.82 4.73
CA ARG A 212 24.67 11.04 5.95
C ARG A 212 25.31 9.75 6.50
N ASP A 213 24.67 8.60 6.32
CA ASP A 213 25.14 7.30 6.85
C ASP A 213 26.21 6.67 5.97
N ARG A 214 26.21 6.99 4.66
CA ARG A 214 27.23 6.52 3.70
C ARG A 214 28.62 7.08 3.94
N LYS A 215 28.73 8.24 4.59
CA LYS A 215 30.03 8.87 4.93
C LYS A 215 30.67 8.29 6.19
N LYS A 216 29.97 7.42 6.93
CA LYS A 216 30.44 6.81 8.18
C LYS A 216 30.71 5.30 8.06
N SER A 217 30.58 4.73 6.86
CA SER A 217 30.85 3.32 6.55
C SER A 217 32.17 3.15 5.79
#